data_AF-A0A1I0NEU9-F1
#
_entry.id   AF-A0A1I0NEU9-F1
#
_cell.length_a   1.000
_cell.length_b   1.000
_cell.length_c   1.000
_cell.angle_alpha   90.00
_cell.angle_beta   90.00
_cell.angle_gamma   90.00
#
_symmetry.space_group_name_H-M   'P 1'
#
loop_
_entity.id
_entity.type
_entity.pdbx_description
1 polymer ?
#
loop_
_entity_poly.entity_id
_entity_poly.type
_entity_poly.pdbx_seq_one_letter_code
_entity_poly.pdbx_strand_id
1 'polypeptide(L)' 'MSSGIFDKDTMLDLTVNIVPLAILGFFFAAFLLLNPWGGGITLERGLQFVLVGWMFVGLAILTYVAAVKIEGGE' A
#
# COMPACT_ATOMS: atom_id res chain seq x y z
N MET A 1 -4.62 28.48 -15.58
CA MET A 1 -4.77 27.65 -14.37
C MET A 1 -3.42 27.65 -13.68
N SER A 2 -3.35 28.13 -12.44
CA SER A 2 -2.09 28.14 -11.69
C SER A 2 -1.78 26.72 -11.24
N SER A 3 -1.18 25.92 -12.11
CA SER A 3 -0.78 24.54 -11.89
C SER A 3 0.42 24.50 -10.95
N GLY A 4 0.14 24.54 -9.64
CA GLY A 4 1.14 24.19 -8.64
C GLY A 4 1.50 22.72 -8.77
N ILE A 5 2.69 22.35 -8.33
CA ILE A 5 3.26 20.99 -8.37
C ILE A 5 2.38 19.90 -7.72
N PHE A 6 1.28 20.30 -7.07
CA PHE A 6 0.22 19.47 -6.55
C PHE A 6 -1.13 19.97 -7.08
N ASP A 7 -1.47 19.55 -8.30
CA ASP A 7 -2.85 19.70 -8.77
C ASP A 7 -3.77 18.78 -7.93
N LYS A 8 -5.03 19.19 -7.74
CA LYS A 8 -5.95 18.46 -6.84
C LYS A 8 -6.17 17.01 -7.29
N ASP A 9 -6.16 16.78 -8.60
CA ASP A 9 -6.37 15.46 -9.19
C ASP A 9 -5.17 14.54 -8.92
N THR A 10 -3.94 15.04 -9.07
CA THR A 10 -2.71 14.33 -8.66
C THR A 10 -2.74 13.92 -7.19
N MET A 11 -3.12 14.85 -6.31
CA MET A 11 -3.23 14.56 -4.89
C MET A 11 -4.30 13.50 -4.61
N LEU A 12 -5.41 13.55 -5.35
CA LEU A 12 -6.47 12.57 -5.23
C LEU A 12 -5.97 11.18 -5.64
N ASP A 13 -5.31 11.06 -6.80
CA ASP A 13 -4.77 9.81 -7.34
C ASP A 13 -3.74 9.15 -6.43
N LEU A 14 -2.85 9.95 -5.82
CA LEU A 14 -1.91 9.42 -4.83
C LEU A 14 -2.63 9.02 -3.55
N THR A 15 -3.62 9.80 -3.09
CA THR A 15 -4.37 9.50 -1.87
C THR A 15 -5.16 8.19 -1.98
N VAL A 16 -5.87 7.95 -3.11
CA VAL A 16 -6.60 6.68 -3.30
C VAL A 16 -5.68 5.45 -3.33
N ASN A 17 -4.40 5.61 -3.62
CA ASN A 17 -3.41 4.52 -3.52
C ASN A 17 -2.77 4.42 -2.13
N ILE A 18 -2.43 5.54 -1.49
CA ILE A 18 -1.84 5.60 -0.15
C ILE A 18 -2.77 5.03 0.92
N VAL A 19 -4.08 5.29 0.83
CA VAL A 19 -5.06 4.82 1.83
C VAL A 19 -5.08 3.27 1.92
N PRO A 20 -5.27 2.52 0.81
CA PRO A 20 -5.17 1.07 0.85
C PRO A 20 -3.78 0.58 1.31
N LEU A 21 -2.70 1.26 0.91
CA LEU A 21 -1.33 0.96 1.34
C LEU A 21 -1.19 1.03 2.87
N ALA A 22 -1.72 2.09 3.47
CA ALA A 22 -1.72 2.30 4.92
C ALA A 22 -2.54 1.22 5.65
N ILE A 23 -3.71 0.85 5.12
CA ILE A 23 -4.54 -0.22 5.67
C ILE A 23 -3.80 -1.56 5.64
N LEU A 24 -3.21 -1.91 4.49
CA LEU A 24 -2.44 -3.16 4.34
C LEU A 24 -1.25 -3.18 5.31
N GLY A 25 -0.49 -2.09 5.41
CA GLY A 25 0.65 -1.98 6.33
C GLY A 25 0.23 -2.08 7.79
N PHE A 26 -0.87 -1.41 8.16
CA PHE A 26 -1.42 -1.47 9.51
C PHE A 26 -1.81 -2.90 9.89
N PHE A 27 -2.59 -3.59 9.06
CA PHE A 27 -3.00 -4.96 9.36
C PHE A 27 -1.85 -5.96 9.30
N PHE A 28 -0.90 -5.77 8.39
CA PHE A 28 0.31 -6.59 8.34
C PHE A 28 1.09 -6.50 9.65
N ALA A 29 1.33 -5.28 10.14
CA ALA A 29 2.00 -5.05 11.42
C ALA A 29 1.18 -5.59 12.60
N ALA A 30 -0.14 -5.36 12.61
CA ALA A 30 -1.04 -5.86 13.62
C ALA A 30 -1.01 -7.39 13.70
N PHE A 31 -1.02 -8.10 12.57
CA PHE A 31 -0.97 -9.57 12.53
C PHE A 31 0.41 -10.15 12.81
N LEU A 32 1.47 -9.35 12.64
CA LEU A 32 2.82 -9.71 13.03
C LEU A 32 2.98 -9.68 14.56
N LEU A 33 2.37 -8.68 15.22
CA LEU A 33 2.43 -8.50 16.68
C LEU A 33 1.36 -9.29 17.43
N LEU A 34 0.16 -9.38 16.88
CA LEU A 34 -1.01 -10.04 17.45
C LEU A 34 -1.40 -11.19 16.55
N ASN A 35 -1.45 -12.40 17.10
CA ASN A 35 -1.83 -13.58 16.34
C ASN A 35 -3.25 -14.04 16.71
N PRO A 36 -4.28 -13.61 15.97
CA PRO A 36 -5.67 -13.96 16.29
C PRO A 36 -6.04 -15.41 15.95
N TRP A 37 -5.21 -16.11 15.16
CA TRP A 37 -5.52 -17.47 14.67
C TRP A 37 -4.78 -18.60 15.41
N GLY A 38 -4.06 -18.28 16.50
CA GLY A 38 -3.36 -19.26 17.34
C GLY A 38 -1.88 -19.44 17.00
N GLY A 39 -1.09 -19.99 17.94
CA GLY A 39 0.37 -20.07 17.85
C GLY A 39 0.89 -21.11 16.85
N GLY A 40 2.00 -20.79 16.18
CA GLY A 40 2.71 -21.70 15.26
C GLY A 40 3.06 -21.09 13.90
N ILE A 41 3.90 -21.78 13.14
CA ILE A 41 4.10 -21.54 11.71
C ILE A 41 3.20 -22.53 10.99
N THR A 42 2.04 -22.06 10.53
CA THR A 42 1.10 -22.86 9.75
C THR A 42 1.08 -22.37 8.30
N LEU A 43 0.64 -23.24 7.39
CA LEU A 43 0.56 -22.91 5.97
C LEU A 43 -0.39 -21.72 5.74
N GLU A 44 -1.50 -21.66 6.46
CA GLU A 44 -2.51 -20.61 6.37
C GLU A 44 -1.93 -19.26 6.78
N ARG A 45 -1.15 -19.22 7.86
CA ARG A 45 -0.47 -18.02 8.34
C ARG A 45 0.58 -17.54 7.33
N GLY A 46 1.36 -18.46 6.78
CA GLY A 46 2.32 -18.14 5.71
C GLY A 46 1.63 -17.57 4.48
N LEU A 47 0.55 -18.22 4.04
CA LEU A 47 -0.23 -17.79 2.88
C LEU A 47 -0.85 -16.40 3.09
N GLN A 48 -1.39 -16.12 4.27
CA GLN A 48 -1.93 -14.81 4.60
C GLN A 48 -0.88 -13.70 4.49
N PHE A 49 0.31 -13.88 5.09
CA PHE A 49 1.37 -12.88 5.02
C PHE A 49 1.89 -12.70 3.59
N VAL A 50 1.97 -13.78 2.81
CA VAL A 50 2.34 -13.70 1.38
C VAL A 50 1.29 -12.91 0.61
N LEU A 51 0.00 -13.18 0.79
CA LEU A 51 -1.08 -12.48 0.09
C LEU A 51 -1.11 -10.98 0.44
N VAL A 52 -1.08 -10.64 1.73
CA VAL A 52 -1.08 -9.24 2.19
C VAL A 52 0.20 -8.54 1.77
N GLY A 53 1.36 -9.17 1.96
CA GLY A 53 2.66 -8.61 1.61
C GLY A 53 2.83 -8.41 0.11
N TRP A 54 2.38 -9.36 -0.71
CA TRP A 54 2.39 -9.26 -2.16
C TRP A 54 1.54 -8.08 -2.65
N MET A 55 0.31 -7.95 -2.13
CA MET A 55 -0.56 -6.82 -2.43
C MET A 55 0.04 -5.49 -1.99
N PHE A 56 0.65 -5.43 -0.80
CA PHE A 56 1.31 -4.24 -0.30
C PHE A 56 2.45 -3.80 -1.21
N VAL A 57 3.34 -4.73 -1.58
CA VAL A 57 4.50 -4.44 -2.44
C VAL A 57 4.04 -4.04 -3.84
N GLY A 58 3.10 -4.77 -4.44
CA GLY A 58 2.56 -4.44 -5.75
C GLY A 58 1.95 -3.04 -5.79
N LEU A 59 1.13 -2.70 -4.78
CA LEU A 59 0.54 -1.37 -4.68
C LEU A 59 1.58 -0.28 -4.40
N ALA A 60 2.60 -0.56 -3.58
CA ALA A 60 3.68 0.38 -3.32
C ALA A 60 4.46 0.72 -4.59
N ILE A 61 4.78 -0.28 -5.41
CA ILE A 61 5.43 -0.09 -6.71
C ILE A 61 4.55 0.75 -7.62
N LEU A 62 3.25 0.42 -7.73
CA LEU A 62 2.33 1.18 -8.59
C LEU A 62 2.18 2.63 -8.12
N THR A 63 2.07 2.86 -6.82
CA THR A 63 1.97 4.19 -6.22
C THR A 63 3.23 5.00 -6.51
N TYR A 64 4.41 4.40 -6.37
CA TYR A 64 5.68 5.06 -6.66
C TYR A 64 5.81 5.39 -8.14
N VAL A 65 5.50 4.44 -9.03
CA VAL A 65 5.55 4.67 -10.49
C VAL A 65 4.55 5.77 -10.90
N ALA A 66 3.36 5.79 -10.31
CA ALA A 66 2.39 6.86 -10.53
C ALA A 66 2.93 8.22 -10.08
N ALA A 67 3.50 8.31 -8.87
CA ALA A 67 4.09 9.55 -8.36
C ALA A 67 5.21 10.07 -9.27
N VAL A 68 6.14 9.20 -9.68
CA VAL A 68 7.25 9.56 -10.56
C VAL A 68 6.77 10.06 -11.92
N LYS A 69 5.76 9.43 -12.52
CA LYS A 69 5.20 9.89 -13.79
C LYS A 69 4.53 11.24 -13.66
N ILE A 70 3.79 11.47 -12.58
CA ILE A 70 3.08 12.73 -12.37
C ILE A 70 4.06 13.87 -12.08
N GLU A 71 5.10 13.65 -11.25
CA GLU A 71 6.17 14.63 -11.03
C GLU A 71 7.00 14.90 -12.30
N GLY A 72 7.12 13.91 -13.18
CA GLY A 72 7.74 14.05 -14.50
C GLY A 72 6.99 14.96 -15.46
N GLY A 73 5.75 15.33 -15.15
CA GLY A 73 4.95 16.31 -15.89
C GLY A 73 3.99 15.74 -16.95
N GLU A 74 3.45 14.54 -16.73
CA GLU A 74 2.93 13.59 -17.74
C GLU A 74 4.04 12.69 -18.33
#